data_AF-A0A6G2V4P8-F1
#
_entry.id   AF-A0A6G2V4P8-F1
#
_cell.length_a   1.000
_cell.length_b   1.000
_cell.length_c   1.000
_cell.angle_alpha   90.00
_cell.angle_beta   90.00
_cell.angle_gamma   90.00
#
_symmetry.space_group_name_H-M   'P 1'
#
loop_
_entity.id
_entity.type
_entity.pdbx_description
1 polymer ?
#
loop_
_entity_poly.entity_id
_entity_poly.type
_entity_poly.pdbx_seq_one_letter_code
_entity_poly.pdbx_strand_id
1 'polypeptide(L)'
;MEQGGAREEVRPPYGGGAAVPASAIRVPEQARGEHTHGEDPHEAPRAQVRRHSVRGQILEALRAALVDGELVPGQVYSAPVLGARFGVSATPVREAMQRLATEGAVEVVPNRGFRVAERGPRELAELAEVRALI
;
A
#
# COMPACT_ATOMS: atom_id res chain seq x y z
N MET A 1 -5.79 37.54 -37.07
CA MET A 1 -6.84 37.05 -36.15
C MET A 1 -7.82 36.39 -37.09
N GLU A 2 -7.97 35.09 -37.22
CA GLU A 2 -8.06 34.01 -36.23
C GLU A 2 -7.43 32.75 -36.84
N GLN A 3 -6.42 32.16 -36.19
CA GLN A 3 -6.03 30.78 -36.47
C GLN A 3 -6.75 29.90 -35.44
N GLY A 4 -8.01 29.60 -35.75
CA GLY A 4 -8.83 28.62 -35.05
C GLY A 4 -8.35 27.22 -35.41
N GLY A 5 -8.05 26.42 -34.38
CA GLY A 5 -7.48 25.10 -34.54
C GLY A 5 -8.43 24.03 -35.06
N ALA A 6 -7.84 22.95 -35.53
CA ALA A 6 -8.39 21.60 -35.42
C ALA A 6 -7.22 20.64 -35.53
N ARG A 7 -6.73 20.20 -34.37
CA ARG A 7 -5.80 19.07 -34.28
C ARG A 7 -6.61 17.81 -34.50
N GLU A 8 -6.16 17.02 -35.46
CA GLU A 8 -6.40 15.59 -35.68
C GLU A 8 -6.88 14.86 -34.42
N GLU A 9 -8.19 14.57 -34.36
CA GLU A 9 -8.77 13.75 -33.30
C GLU A 9 -8.54 12.28 -33.66
N VAL A 10 -7.47 11.73 -33.08
CA VAL A 10 -7.13 10.31 -33.15
C VAL A 10 -8.23 9.50 -32.46
N ARG A 11 -8.98 8.73 -33.26
CA ARG A 11 -9.95 7.72 -32.80
C ARG A 11 -9.27 6.68 -31.90
N PRO A 12 -9.73 6.45 -30.67
CA PRO A 12 -9.29 5.30 -29.88
C PRO A 12 -9.87 3.99 -30.46
N PRO A 13 -9.08 2.91 -30.55
CA PRO A 13 -9.49 1.65 -31.16
C PRO A 13 -10.09 0.70 -30.12
N TYR A 14 -11.28 0.97 -29.60
CA TYR A 14 -12.04 -0.06 -28.89
C TYR A 14 -13.53 0.07 -29.22
N GLY A 15 -13.97 -0.80 -30.12
CA GLY A 15 -15.37 -1.00 -30.44
C GLY A 15 -16.03 -1.95 -29.44
N GLY A 16 -17.35 -1.81 -29.35
CA GLY A 16 -18.28 -2.94 -29.26
C GLY A 16 -18.48 -3.52 -27.87
N GLY A 17 -19.62 -3.18 -27.28
CA GLY A 17 -20.00 -3.61 -25.94
C GLY A 17 -20.38 -5.09 -25.81
N ALA A 18 -20.34 -5.53 -24.55
CA ALA A 18 -21.17 -6.60 -24.05
C ALA A 18 -21.81 -6.11 -22.74
N ALA A 19 -23.13 -6.18 -22.70
CA ALA A 19 -23.98 -5.73 -21.62
C ALA A 19 -23.66 -6.48 -20.31
N VAL A 20 -23.54 -5.71 -19.22
CA VAL A 20 -23.48 -6.26 -17.86
C VAL A 20 -24.91 -6.39 -17.33
N PRO A 21 -25.33 -7.55 -16.80
CA PRO A 21 -26.62 -7.64 -16.14
C PRO A 21 -26.56 -6.94 -14.78
N ALA A 22 -27.44 -5.95 -14.61
CA ALA A 22 -27.75 -5.33 -13.35
C ALA A 22 -28.39 -6.37 -12.41
N SER A 23 -27.68 -6.80 -11.38
CA SER A 23 -28.30 -7.44 -10.22
C SER A 23 -28.22 -6.48 -9.05
N ALA A 24 -29.40 -6.15 -8.55
CA ALA A 24 -29.70 -5.15 -7.54
C ALA A 24 -28.89 -5.36 -6.27
N ILE A 25 -27.89 -4.50 -6.05
CA ILE A 25 -27.36 -4.26 -4.71
C ILE A 25 -28.30 -3.27 -4.04
N ARG A 26 -29.14 -3.78 -3.13
CA ARG A 26 -29.89 -2.93 -2.20
C ARG A 26 -28.89 -2.13 -1.38
N VAL A 27 -28.95 -0.82 -1.52
CA VAL A 27 -28.25 0.15 -0.67
C VAL A 27 -29.10 0.34 0.59
N PRO A 28 -28.63 -0.01 1.80
CA PRO A 28 -29.24 0.54 3.00
C PRO A 28 -28.64 1.92 3.26
N GLU A 29 -29.51 2.91 3.17
CA GLU A 29 -29.33 4.26 3.70
C GLU A 29 -29.35 4.20 5.22
N GLN A 30 -28.18 4.26 5.87
CA GLN A 30 -28.11 4.51 7.31
C GLN A 30 -26.95 5.44 7.67
N ALA A 31 -27.36 6.70 7.91
CA ALA A 31 -27.03 7.53 9.04
C ALA A 31 -25.55 7.66 9.46
N ARG A 32 -25.03 8.85 9.16
CA ARG A 32 -24.08 9.65 9.94
C ARG A 32 -24.07 9.28 11.45
N GLY A 33 -22.89 8.96 11.99
CA GLY A 33 -22.63 8.93 13.43
C GLY A 33 -21.25 8.36 13.76
N GLU A 34 -20.45 9.10 14.53
CA GLU A 34 -19.23 8.64 15.20
C GLU A 34 -19.40 7.29 15.89
N HIS A 35 -18.38 6.42 15.77
CA HIS A 35 -18.19 5.31 16.71
C HIS A 35 -16.74 5.27 17.18
N THR A 36 -16.53 6.02 18.27
CA THR A 36 -15.52 5.72 19.30
C THR A 36 -15.71 4.29 19.81
N HIS A 37 -14.57 3.66 20.08
CA HIS A 37 -14.36 2.37 20.74
C HIS A 37 -15.39 2.02 21.84
N GLY A 38 -15.88 0.77 21.84
CA GLY A 38 -16.65 0.17 22.92
C GLY A 38 -16.59 -1.36 22.84
N GLU A 39 -16.28 -1.99 23.96
CA GLU A 39 -15.83 -3.38 24.14
C GLU A 39 -16.70 -4.52 23.55
N ASP A 40 -16.01 -5.58 23.11
CA ASP A 40 -16.54 -6.90 22.77
C ASP A 40 -16.74 -7.79 24.03
N PRO A 41 -17.79 -8.64 24.07
CA PRO A 41 -17.67 -9.94 24.73
C PRO A 41 -18.05 -11.10 23.80
N HIS A 42 -17.00 -11.77 23.34
CA HIS A 42 -16.86 -13.21 23.10
C HIS A 42 -17.96 -13.97 22.31
N GLU A 43 -17.74 -14.14 21.00
CA GLU A 43 -18.29 -15.28 20.24
C GLU A 43 -17.18 -15.88 19.34
N ALA A 44 -17.14 -17.21 19.27
CA ALA A 44 -16.08 -18.04 18.65
C ALA A 44 -15.60 -17.54 17.27
N PRO A 45 -14.32 -17.78 16.88
CA PRO A 45 -13.71 -17.18 15.71
C PRO A 45 -14.26 -17.81 14.43
N ARG A 46 -15.42 -17.33 13.98
CA ARG A 46 -15.78 -17.32 12.56
C ARG A 46 -14.61 -16.61 11.89
N ALA A 47 -13.89 -17.28 10.99
CA ALA A 47 -12.73 -16.72 10.32
C ALA A 47 -13.13 -15.37 9.70
N GLN A 48 -12.83 -14.28 10.41
CA GLN A 48 -13.20 -12.94 9.99
C GLN A 48 -12.43 -12.71 8.71
N VAL A 49 -13.15 -12.56 7.60
CA VAL A 49 -12.56 -12.15 6.33
C VAL A 49 -12.00 -10.75 6.56
N ARG A 50 -10.70 -10.67 6.90
CA ARG A 50 -9.99 -9.43 7.15
C ARG A 50 -9.93 -8.66 5.84
N ARG A 51 -10.90 -7.76 5.63
CA ARG A 51 -10.82 -6.79 4.54
C ARG A 51 -9.71 -5.80 4.89
N HIS A 52 -8.50 -6.10 4.44
CA HIS A 52 -7.37 -5.20 4.64
C HIS A 52 -7.62 -3.89 3.88
N SER A 53 -7.43 -2.76 4.54
CA SER A 53 -7.42 -1.45 3.87
C SER A 53 -6.32 -1.43 2.80
N VAL A 54 -6.46 -0.57 1.78
CA VAL A 54 -5.44 -0.41 0.73
C VAL A 54 -4.07 -0.16 1.36
N ARG A 55 -3.98 0.70 2.38
CA ARG A 55 -2.76 0.92 3.17
C ARG A 55 -2.21 -0.36 3.78
N GLY A 56 -3.06 -1.20 4.37
CA GLY A 56 -2.66 -2.47 4.98
C GLY A 56 -2.12 -3.46 3.93
N GLN A 57 -2.75 -3.54 2.77
CA GLN A 57 -2.28 -4.37 1.66
C GLN A 57 -0.92 -3.88 1.14
N ILE A 58 -0.74 -2.57 1.00
CA ILE A 58 0.53 -1.97 0.59
C ILE A 58 1.63 -2.20 1.62
N LEU A 59 1.32 -2.11 2.92
CA LEU A 59 2.28 -2.40 3.97
C LEU A 59 2.79 -3.84 3.88
N GLU A 60 1.90 -4.81 3.71
CA GLU A 60 2.30 -6.22 3.55
C GLU A 60 3.09 -6.46 2.27
N ALA A 61 2.68 -5.86 1.15
CA ALA A 61 3.45 -5.95 -0.10
C ALA A 61 4.86 -5.36 0.04
N LEU A 62 5.01 -4.24 0.76
CA LEU A 62 6.32 -3.64 1.02
C LEU A 62 7.18 -4.51 1.96
N ARG A 63 6.59 -5.14 2.98
CA ARG A 63 7.29 -6.10 3.84
C ARG A 63 7.81 -7.28 3.03
N ALA A 64 6.98 -7.87 2.16
CA ALA A 64 7.38 -8.94 1.28
C ALA A 64 8.53 -8.51 0.37
N ALA A 65 8.41 -7.35 -0.28
CA ALA A 65 9.44 -6.80 -1.15
C ALA A 65 10.79 -6.53 -0.43
N LEU A 66 10.77 -6.22 0.88
CA LEU A 66 11.99 -6.12 1.70
C LEU A 66 12.61 -7.50 1.97
N VAL A 67 11.79 -8.49 2.33
CA VAL A 67 12.24 -9.85 2.64
C VAL A 67 12.77 -10.56 1.39
N ASP A 68 12.09 -10.40 0.27
CA ASP A 68 12.45 -10.99 -1.02
C ASP A 68 13.64 -10.27 -1.69
N GLY A 69 14.11 -9.17 -1.10
CA GLY A 69 15.27 -8.40 -1.59
C GLY A 69 14.97 -7.53 -2.81
N GLU A 70 13.70 -7.37 -3.19
CA GLU A 70 13.29 -6.45 -4.26
C GLU A 70 13.55 -4.98 -3.87
N LEU A 71 13.38 -4.66 -2.58
CA LEU A 71 13.77 -3.38 -2.00
C LEU A 71 15.19 -3.50 -1.43
N VAL A 72 16.17 -3.19 -2.27
CA VAL A 72 17.60 -3.28 -1.96
C VAL A 72 17.98 -2.43 -0.73
N PRO A 73 18.66 -3.00 0.28
CA PRO A 73 19.26 -2.26 1.40
C PRO A 73 20.13 -1.09 0.93
N GLY A 74 20.02 0.05 1.60
CA GLY A 74 20.77 1.26 1.26
C GLY A 74 20.18 2.10 0.13
N GLN A 75 19.33 1.51 -0.71
CA GLN A 75 18.67 2.21 -1.79
C GLN A 75 17.52 3.08 -1.27
N VAL A 76 17.34 4.25 -1.89
CA VAL A 76 16.26 5.19 -1.59
C VAL A 76 15.12 5.02 -2.58
N TYR A 77 13.91 4.83 -2.05
CA TYR A 77 12.68 4.73 -2.83
C TYR A 77 11.75 5.88 -2.49
N SER A 78 11.11 6.45 -3.52
CA SER A 78 10.10 7.49 -3.34
C SER A 78 8.69 6.88 -3.35
N ALA A 79 7.79 7.44 -2.56
CA ALA A 79 6.40 6.99 -2.50
C ALA A 79 5.66 7.06 -3.86
N PRO A 80 5.88 8.07 -4.73
CA PRO A 80 5.27 8.09 -6.06
C PRO A 80 5.72 6.95 -6.97
N VAL A 81 7.02 6.60 -6.95
CA VAL A 81 7.58 5.50 -7.77
C VAL A 81 7.02 4.16 -7.31
N LEU A 82 7.01 3.93 -5.99
CA LEU A 82 6.41 2.72 -5.43
C LEU A 82 4.89 2.67 -5.68
N GLY A 83 4.19 3.81 -5.59
CA GLY A 83 2.76 3.89 -5.91
C GLY A 83 2.46 3.49 -7.35
N ALA A 84 3.24 3.97 -8.31
CA ALA A 84 3.13 3.55 -9.71
C ALA A 84 3.38 2.04 -9.87
N ARG A 85 4.36 1.48 -9.17
CA ARG A 85 4.65 0.03 -9.18
C ARG A 85 3.49 -0.81 -8.64
N PHE A 86 2.84 -0.34 -7.57
CA PHE A 86 1.73 -1.06 -6.93
C PHE A 86 0.35 -0.67 -7.48
N GLY A 87 0.26 0.22 -8.47
CA GLY A 87 -1.00 0.68 -9.05
C GLY A 87 -1.87 1.52 -8.10
N VAL A 88 -1.26 2.21 -7.14
CA VAL A 88 -1.96 3.03 -6.14
C VAL A 88 -1.40 4.45 -6.07
N SER A 89 -2.12 5.36 -5.41
CA SER A 89 -1.63 6.72 -5.17
C SER A 89 -0.47 6.75 -4.17
N ALA A 90 0.29 7.84 -4.15
CA ALA A 90 1.46 7.97 -3.27
C ALA A 90 1.10 8.07 -1.77
N THR A 91 -0.13 8.47 -1.43
CA THR A 91 -0.59 8.66 -0.03
C THR A 91 -0.55 7.36 0.79
N PRO A 92 -1.27 6.27 0.41
CA PRO A 92 -1.24 5.02 1.17
C PRO A 92 0.17 4.40 1.21
N VAL A 93 0.98 4.60 0.17
CA VAL A 93 2.38 4.16 0.14
C VAL A 93 3.22 4.92 1.16
N ARG A 94 3.07 6.25 1.21
CA ARG A 94 3.79 7.09 2.17
C ARG A 94 3.45 6.70 3.61
N GLU A 95 2.18 6.47 3.91
CA GLU A 95 1.74 6.02 5.23
C GLU A 95 2.32 4.65 5.60
N ALA A 96 2.32 3.70 4.65
CA ALA A 96 2.92 2.38 4.85
C ALA A 96 4.44 2.47 5.07
N MET A 97 5.15 3.26 4.27
CA MET A 97 6.59 3.49 4.42
C MET A 97 6.93 4.21 5.74
N GLN A 98 6.09 5.12 6.22
CA GLN A 98 6.24 5.73 7.55
C GLN A 98 6.06 4.71 8.68
N ARG A 99 5.13 3.76 8.51
CA ARG A 99 5.01 2.65 9.45
C ARG A 99 6.26 1.78 9.47
N LEU A 100 6.80 1.42 8.31
CA LEU A 100 8.07 0.70 8.20
C LEU A 100 9.25 1.49 8.78
N ALA A 101 9.22 2.82 8.68
CA ALA A 101 10.24 3.67 9.29
C ALA A 101 10.19 3.63 10.82
N THR A 102 8.98 3.59 11.38
CA THR A 102 8.78 3.43 12.84
C THR A 102 9.27 2.06 13.32
N GLU A 103 9.23 1.06 12.45
CA GLU A 103 9.72 -0.31 12.72
C GLU A 103 11.23 -0.47 12.45
N GLY A 104 11.91 0.56 11.93
CA GLY A 104 13.34 0.51 11.62
C GLY A 104 13.70 -0.36 10.41
N ALA A 105 12.72 -0.66 9.54
CA ALA A 105 12.96 -1.36 8.28
C ALA A 105 13.44 -0.40 7.17
N VAL A 106 13.08 0.88 7.30
CA VAL A 106 13.50 1.97 6.41
C VAL A 106 13.80 3.23 7.22
N GLU A 107 14.47 4.21 6.62
CA GLU A 107 14.75 5.52 7.21
C GLU A 107 14.19 6.62 6.31
N VAL A 108 13.61 7.67 6.92
CA VAL A 108 13.12 8.81 6.15
C VAL A 108 14.30 9.64 5.67
N VAL A 109 14.38 9.86 4.35
CA VAL A 109 15.36 10.76 3.73
C VAL A 109 14.64 12.02 3.26
N PRO A 110 14.90 13.19 3.89
CA PRO A 110 14.26 14.45 3.54
C PRO A 110 14.33 14.72 2.04
N ASN A 111 13.20 15.09 1.46
CA ASN A 111 13.03 15.42 0.03
C ASN A 111 13.40 14.31 -0.97
N ARG A 112 13.72 13.08 -0.51
CA ARG A 112 14.09 11.96 -1.40
C ARG A 112 13.19 10.75 -1.25
N GLY A 113 12.68 10.48 -0.05
CA GLY A 113 11.79 9.34 0.21
C GLY A 113 12.26 8.53 1.40
N PHE A 114 12.48 7.24 1.20
CA PHE A 114 12.80 6.29 2.26
C PHE A 114 13.97 5.40 1.84
N ARG A 115 15.00 5.34 2.68
CA ARG A 115 16.15 4.45 2.49
C ARG A 115 15.87 3.11 3.15
N VAL A 116 16.10 2.00 2.47
CA VAL A 116 16.02 0.68 3.13
C VAL A 116 17.16 0.53 4.13
N ALA A 117 16.85 0.11 5.35
CA ALA A 117 17.84 -0.04 6.39
C ALA A 117 18.89 -1.11 6.01
N GLU A 118 20.16 -0.80 6.21
CA GLU A 118 21.26 -1.75 6.08
C GLU A 118 21.62 -2.27 7.47
N ARG A 119 21.43 -3.56 7.73
CA ARG A 119 21.89 -4.20 8.96
C ARG A 119 23.32 -4.69 8.75
N GLY A 120 24.23 -4.22 9.59
CA GLY A 120 25.63 -4.63 9.55
C GLY A 120 25.81 -6.10 9.98
N PRO A 121 26.93 -6.75 9.61
CA PRO A 121 27.19 -8.15 9.95
C PRO A 121 27.16 -8.43 11.46
N ARG A 122 27.58 -7.46 12.28
CA ARG A 122 27.50 -7.55 13.74
C ARG A 122 26.06 -7.60 14.25
N GLU A 123 25.20 -6.73 13.75
CA GLU A 123 23.80 -6.66 14.16
C GLU A 123 23.01 -7.89 13.72
N LEU A 124 23.35 -8.45 12.55
CA LEU A 124 22.81 -9.72 12.08
C LEU A 124 23.25 -10.89 12.97
N ALA A 125 24.49 -10.89 13.46
CA ALA A 125 24.98 -11.92 14.39
C ALA A 125 24.25 -11.84 15.74
N GLU A 126 24.09 -10.63 16.30
CA GLU A 126 23.34 -10.41 17.54
C GLU A 126 21.88 -10.88 17.41
N LEU A 127 21.22 -10.61 16.28
CA LEU A 127 19.86 -11.11 15.99
C LEU A 127 19.80 -12.63 15.85
N ALA A 128 20.82 -13.26 15.26
CA ALA A 128 20.90 -14.71 15.11
C ALA A 128 21.06 -15.41 16.46
N GLU A 129 21.86 -14.85 17.36
CA GLU A 129 22.04 -15.34 18.73
C GLU A 129 20.71 -15.34 19.50
N VAL A 130 19.93 -14.25 19.43
CA VAL A 130 18.61 -14.18 20.07
C VAL A 130 17.64 -15.22 19.50
N ARG A 131 17.62 -15.41 18.17
CA ARG A 131 16.78 -16.43 17.52
C ARG A 131 17.14 -17.85 17.93
N ALA A 132 18.39 -18.12 18.27
CA ALA A 132 18.82 -19.45 18.72
C ALA A 132 18.32 -19.82 20.13
N LEU A 133 17.74 -18.87 20.88
CA LEU A 133 17.23 -19.07 22.24
C LEU A 133 15.72 -19.37 22.31
N ILE A 134 15.00 -19.31 21.18
CA ILE A 134 13.54 -19.53 21.06
C ILE A 134 13.30 -20.86 20.35
#